data_AF-A0A7C5CGP5-F1
#
_entry.id   AF-A0A7C5CGP5-F1
#
_cell.length_a   1.000
_cell.length_b   1.000
_cell.length_c   1.000
_cell.angle_alpha   90.00
_cell.angle_beta   90.00
_cell.angle_gamma   90.00
#
_symmetry.space_group_name_H-M   'P 1'
#
loop_
_entity.id
_entity.type
_entity.pdbx_description
1 polymer ?
#
loop_
_entity_poly.entity_id
_entity_poly.type
_entity_poly.pdbx_seq_one_letter_code
_entity_poly.pdbx_strand_id
1 'polypeptide(L)'
;MPRGGGAKGGGIGIVGILIILGIGLLFGVDPMALLSGNVSVNNTPQTTRSSAPSGNSVGNDELAQFVGVVIQETEDLWHDVFAQNNLTYVEPKVILYSGRTSTGGCGTANSSAGPFYCPADQNIYIDLSFYDTLRRRFGAPGDFAQAYVLAHEVGHHVQQLTGVLPEFNAARARLTQEEQNLWSVKVELQADCYAGIWAAYAGQENLLEKGDIEEALNAANAIGDDTLQKQAQGYAVPKTFSHGTSEQRKRWFERGFSTSNVGQCDTFSVARL
;
A
#
# COMPACT_ATOMS: atom_id res chain seq x y z
N MET A 1 -28.69 -39.48 21.68
CA MET A 1 -27.42 -38.86 21.23
C MET A 1 -27.36 -38.92 19.71
N PRO A 2 -27.11 -37.81 19.03
CA PRO A 2 -26.35 -37.87 17.79
C PRO A 2 -25.04 -37.07 17.96
N ARG A 3 -23.93 -37.80 17.87
CA ARG A 3 -22.61 -37.26 17.51
C ARG A 3 -22.56 -37.18 15.99
N GLY A 4 -22.04 -36.09 15.45
CA GLY A 4 -21.80 -35.90 14.03
C GLY A 4 -21.35 -34.47 13.77
N GLY A 5 -20.16 -34.14 14.27
CA GLY A 5 -19.58 -32.80 14.17
C GLY A 5 -19.18 -32.48 12.74
N GLY A 6 -19.75 -31.41 12.20
CA GLY A 6 -19.24 -30.77 10.99
C GLY A 6 -17.95 -30.03 11.31
N ALA A 7 -16.84 -30.51 10.77
CA ALA A 7 -15.64 -29.69 10.62
C ALA A 7 -15.94 -28.63 9.55
N LYS A 8 -16.41 -27.45 9.97
CA LYS A 8 -16.28 -26.25 9.16
C LYS A 8 -14.80 -25.92 9.10
N GLY A 9 -14.17 -26.28 7.98
CA GLY A 9 -12.84 -25.76 7.63
C GLY A 9 -12.93 -24.23 7.55
N GLY A 10 -12.53 -23.57 8.62
CA GLY A 10 -12.24 -22.14 8.61
C GLY A 10 -10.96 -21.95 7.82
N GLY A 11 -11.09 -21.77 6.50
CA GLY A 11 -9.99 -21.33 5.67
C GLY A 11 -9.53 -19.98 6.20
N ILE A 12 -8.28 -19.94 6.66
CA ILE A 12 -7.58 -18.72 7.06
C ILE A 12 -7.73 -17.72 5.91
N GLY A 13 -8.37 -16.60 6.17
CA GLY A 13 -8.45 -15.51 5.21
C GLY A 13 -7.06 -14.93 5.01
N ILE A 14 -6.33 -15.41 4.00
CA ILE A 14 -5.04 -14.90 3.49
C ILE A 14 -5.13 -13.42 3.03
N VAL A 15 -6.26 -12.74 3.26
CA VAL A 15 -6.70 -11.50 2.60
C VAL A 15 -6.16 -10.25 3.25
N GLY A 16 -6.08 -10.21 4.58
CA GLY A 16 -5.46 -9.07 5.27
C GLY A 16 -3.93 -9.07 5.13
N ILE A 17 -3.34 -10.20 4.77
CA ILE A 17 -1.90 -10.36 4.61
C ILE A 17 -1.37 -9.66 3.34
N LEU A 18 -2.22 -9.35 2.36
CA LEU A 18 -1.78 -8.97 1.00
C LEU A 18 -1.33 -7.51 0.84
N ILE A 19 -1.72 -6.63 1.77
CA ILE A 19 -1.21 -5.24 1.85
C ILE A 19 -0.19 -5.13 3.00
N ILE A 20 -0.34 -5.96 4.04
CA ILE A 20 0.61 -6.12 5.15
C ILE A 20 2.01 -6.60 4.66
N LEU A 21 2.12 -7.26 3.50
CA LEU A 21 3.39 -7.81 2.99
C LEU A 21 4.22 -6.84 2.11
N GLY A 22 3.62 -5.84 1.46
CA GLY A 22 4.35 -4.87 0.63
C GLY A 22 5.34 -4.03 1.46
N ILE A 23 4.98 -3.81 2.73
CA ILE A 23 5.68 -2.91 3.64
C ILE A 23 6.83 -3.55 4.42
N GLY A 24 6.89 -4.89 4.47
CA GLY A 24 8.12 -5.57 4.89
C GLY A 24 9.32 -5.08 4.06
N LEU A 25 9.10 -4.84 2.77
CA LEU A 25 10.12 -4.39 1.82
C LEU A 25 10.51 -2.91 2.02
N LEU A 26 9.55 -2.02 2.36
CA LEU A 26 9.79 -0.61 2.72
C LEU A 26 10.67 -0.44 3.95
N PHE A 27 10.50 -1.35 4.92
CA PHE A 27 11.18 -1.29 6.21
C PHE A 27 12.17 -2.44 6.40
N GLY A 28 12.71 -3.05 5.34
CA GLY A 28 13.74 -4.10 5.45
C GLY A 28 13.40 -5.29 6.37
N VAL A 29 12.11 -5.56 6.61
CA VAL A 29 11.60 -6.75 7.29
C VAL A 29 11.27 -7.78 6.23
N ASP A 30 11.86 -8.96 6.31
CA ASP A 30 11.46 -10.06 5.42
C ASP A 30 9.95 -10.32 5.59
N PRO A 31 9.14 -10.18 4.53
CA PRO A 31 7.72 -10.48 4.58
C PRO A 31 7.43 -11.91 5.11
N MET A 32 8.39 -12.85 4.98
CA MET A 32 8.33 -14.17 5.62
C MET A 32 8.55 -14.18 7.12
N ALA A 33 9.32 -13.25 7.68
CA ALA A 33 9.50 -13.16 9.12
C ALA A 33 8.17 -12.78 9.82
N LEU A 34 7.35 -11.92 9.19
CA LEU A 34 6.02 -11.55 9.70
C LEU A 34 5.01 -12.71 9.63
N LEU A 35 5.14 -13.60 8.64
CA LEU A 35 4.36 -14.84 8.51
C LEU A 35 4.85 -15.98 9.42
N SER A 36 6.03 -15.86 10.01
CA SER A 36 6.67 -16.93 10.81
C SER A 36 6.20 -17.01 12.27
N GLY A 37 5.19 -16.23 12.66
CA GLY A 37 4.45 -16.42 13.90
C GLY A 37 3.64 -17.73 13.90
N ASN A 38 4.33 -18.86 14.09
CA ASN A 38 3.80 -20.21 14.33
C ASN A 38 2.93 -20.85 13.23
N VAL A 39 3.34 -20.75 11.95
CA VAL A 39 2.82 -21.65 10.91
C VAL A 39 3.92 -22.62 10.49
N SER A 40 3.90 -23.82 11.06
CA SER A 40 4.70 -24.95 10.56
C SER A 40 4.21 -25.36 9.17
N VAL A 41 4.90 -24.90 8.13
CA VAL A 41 4.66 -25.35 6.75
C VAL A 41 5.48 -26.60 6.50
N ASN A 42 4.79 -27.74 6.42
CA ASN A 42 5.40 -29.02 6.07
C ASN A 42 5.89 -28.99 4.61
N ASN A 43 7.19 -29.20 4.44
CA ASN A 43 7.89 -29.15 3.17
C ASN A 43 7.53 -30.40 2.33
N THR A 44 6.85 -30.21 1.20
CA THR A 44 6.66 -31.27 0.20
C THR A 44 7.22 -30.76 -1.13
N PRO A 45 8.12 -31.47 -1.83
CA PRO A 45 8.75 -30.95 -3.04
C PRO A 45 7.76 -31.04 -4.22
N GLN A 46 7.29 -29.91 -4.74
CA GLN A 46 6.52 -29.87 -5.98
C GLN A 46 7.43 -29.55 -7.17
N THR A 47 7.42 -30.49 -8.11
CA THR A 47 8.17 -30.52 -9.37
C THR A 47 7.86 -29.32 -10.27
N THR A 48 8.93 -28.75 -10.82
CA THR A 48 8.92 -27.65 -11.79
C THR A 48 8.20 -28.05 -13.08
N ARG A 49 7.02 -27.46 -13.32
CA ARG A 49 6.44 -27.37 -14.67
C ARG A 49 6.49 -25.91 -15.11
N SER A 50 7.27 -25.67 -16.14
CA SER A 50 7.36 -24.39 -16.84
C SER A 50 6.00 -24.06 -17.46
N SER A 51 5.32 -23.07 -16.90
CA SER A 51 4.08 -22.51 -17.47
C SER A 51 4.46 -21.55 -18.60
N ALA A 52 3.97 -21.84 -19.81
CA ALA A 52 4.01 -20.93 -20.95
C ALA A 52 3.19 -19.65 -20.66
N PRO A 53 3.41 -18.53 -21.38
CA PRO A 53 2.70 -17.27 -21.15
C PRO A 53 1.21 -17.46 -21.42
N SER A 54 0.38 -17.29 -20.40
CA SER A 54 -1.08 -17.27 -20.54
C SER A 54 -1.53 -15.97 -21.21
N GLY A 55 -2.21 -16.09 -22.34
CA GLY A 55 -2.71 -14.97 -23.16
C GLY A 55 -3.86 -14.20 -22.55
N ASN A 56 -3.55 -13.24 -21.68
CA ASN A 56 -4.44 -12.17 -21.21
C ASN A 56 -3.86 -10.78 -21.57
N SER A 57 -3.33 -10.60 -22.78
CA SER A 57 -2.65 -9.34 -23.15
C SER A 57 -3.60 -8.13 -23.14
N VAL A 58 -4.81 -8.28 -23.66
CA VAL A 58 -5.74 -7.14 -23.86
C VAL A 58 -6.19 -6.48 -22.54
N GLY A 59 -6.49 -7.27 -21.50
CA GLY A 59 -6.88 -6.73 -20.19
C GLY A 59 -5.71 -6.17 -19.37
N ASN A 60 -4.50 -6.66 -19.62
CA ASN A 60 -3.29 -6.10 -19.01
C ASN A 60 -2.89 -4.77 -19.66
N ASP A 61 -3.19 -4.59 -20.96
CA ASP A 61 -2.87 -3.36 -21.69
C ASP A 61 -3.72 -2.17 -21.22
N GLU A 62 -5.03 -2.35 -21.02
CA GLU A 62 -5.92 -1.32 -20.46
C GLU A 62 -5.51 -0.93 -19.04
N LEU A 63 -5.11 -1.92 -18.24
CA LEU A 63 -4.66 -1.70 -16.87
C LEU A 63 -3.31 -0.99 -16.79
N ALA A 64 -2.38 -1.35 -17.67
CA ALA A 64 -1.11 -0.66 -17.79
C ALA A 64 -1.29 0.80 -18.25
N GLN A 65 -2.25 1.06 -19.15
CA GLN A 65 -2.62 2.42 -19.55
C GLN A 65 -3.18 3.20 -18.37
N PHE A 66 -4.12 2.62 -17.62
CA PHE A 66 -4.66 3.24 -16.41
C PHE A 66 -3.57 3.60 -15.40
N VAL A 67 -2.66 2.66 -15.10
CA VAL A 67 -1.49 2.94 -14.25
C VAL A 67 -0.68 4.11 -14.79
N GLY A 68 -0.39 4.10 -16.10
CA GLY A 68 0.38 5.17 -16.74
C GLY A 68 -0.26 6.55 -16.58
N VAL A 69 -1.59 6.64 -16.73
CA VAL A 69 -2.35 7.88 -16.54
C VAL A 69 -2.24 8.39 -15.10
N VAL A 70 -2.53 7.53 -14.11
CA VAL A 70 -2.45 7.93 -12.70
C VAL A 70 -1.03 8.35 -12.32
N ILE A 71 -0.01 7.63 -12.78
CA ILE A 71 1.38 7.98 -12.51
C ILE A 71 1.72 9.33 -13.11
N GLN A 72 1.36 9.56 -14.38
CA GLN A 72 1.59 10.85 -15.03
C GLN A 72 0.91 12.00 -14.27
N GLU A 73 -0.33 11.82 -13.83
CA GLU A 73 -1.04 12.85 -13.03
C GLU A 73 -0.33 13.13 -11.69
N THR A 74 0.22 12.09 -11.04
CA THR A 74 1.01 12.29 -9.83
C THR A 74 2.33 13.01 -10.13
N GLU A 75 2.99 12.69 -11.24
CA GLU A 75 4.23 13.34 -11.66
C GLU A 75 4.01 14.83 -11.93
N ASP A 76 2.95 15.19 -12.68
CA ASP A 76 2.57 16.58 -12.94
C ASP A 76 2.37 17.37 -11.64
N LEU A 77 1.59 16.82 -10.71
CA LEU A 77 1.38 17.44 -9.39
C LEU A 77 2.70 17.62 -8.62
N TRP A 78 3.53 16.57 -8.53
CA TRP A 78 4.72 16.62 -7.69
C TRP A 78 5.83 17.46 -8.30
N HIS A 79 5.94 17.54 -9.63
CA HIS A 79 6.80 18.52 -10.29
C HIS A 79 6.42 19.95 -9.88
N ASP A 80 5.13 20.29 -9.93
CA ASP A 80 4.64 21.61 -9.53
C ASP A 80 4.89 21.91 -8.04
N VAL A 81 4.55 20.96 -7.17
CA VAL A 81 4.73 21.11 -5.72
C VAL A 81 6.20 21.25 -5.35
N PHE A 82 7.10 20.44 -5.93
CA PHE A 82 8.53 20.55 -5.66
C PHE A 82 9.11 21.86 -6.18
N ALA A 83 8.72 22.28 -7.39
CA ALA A 83 9.16 23.55 -7.97
C ALA A 83 8.75 24.75 -7.10
N GLN A 84 7.53 24.77 -6.59
CA GLN A 84 7.04 25.81 -5.67
C GLN A 84 7.86 25.90 -4.36
N ASN A 85 8.52 24.81 -3.97
CA ASN A 85 9.35 24.71 -2.77
C ASN A 85 10.87 24.81 -3.08
N ASN A 86 11.26 25.20 -4.30
CA ASN A 86 12.65 25.25 -4.76
C ASN A 86 13.38 23.88 -4.66
N LEU A 87 12.64 22.80 -4.83
CA LEU A 87 13.16 21.43 -4.90
C LEU A 87 13.02 20.89 -6.33
N THR A 88 13.66 19.77 -6.61
CA THR A 88 13.52 19.05 -7.88
C THR A 88 12.88 17.70 -7.62
N TYR A 89 11.75 17.44 -8.27
CA TYR A 89 11.14 16.13 -8.27
C TYR A 89 11.89 15.23 -9.25
N VAL A 90 12.21 14.01 -8.81
CA VAL A 90 12.81 12.96 -9.65
C VAL A 90 11.76 11.88 -9.75
N GLU A 91 11.39 11.46 -10.96
CA GLU A 91 10.33 10.47 -11.13
C GLU A 91 10.79 9.07 -10.71
N PRO A 92 9.94 8.30 -10.00
CA PRO A 92 10.21 6.90 -9.73
C PRO A 92 10.00 6.08 -11.00
N LYS A 93 10.73 4.96 -11.17
CA LYS A 93 10.36 4.01 -12.22
C LYS A 93 9.23 3.12 -11.74
N VAL A 94 8.28 2.86 -12.64
CA VAL A 94 7.17 1.95 -12.37
C VAL A 94 7.44 0.60 -13.04
N ILE A 95 7.46 -0.45 -12.23
CA ILE A 95 7.72 -1.83 -12.65
C ILE A 95 6.43 -2.65 -12.53
N LEU A 96 5.77 -2.88 -13.66
CA LEU A 96 4.64 -3.79 -13.75
C LEU A 96 5.14 -5.24 -13.75
N TYR A 97 4.57 -6.09 -12.91
CA TYR A 97 4.92 -7.50 -12.87
C TYR A 97 3.70 -8.41 -12.65
N SER A 98 3.92 -9.71 -12.81
CA SER A 98 2.94 -10.74 -12.43
C SER A 98 3.68 -11.94 -11.84
N GLY A 99 3.19 -12.44 -10.72
CA GLY A 99 3.76 -13.61 -10.03
C GLY A 99 4.96 -13.28 -9.15
N ARG A 100 6.14 -12.99 -9.71
CA ARG A 100 7.36 -12.65 -8.95
C ARG A 100 8.24 -11.64 -9.68
N THR A 101 8.89 -10.76 -8.92
CA THR A 101 9.89 -9.83 -9.44
C THR A 101 11.03 -9.63 -8.44
N SER A 102 12.24 -9.38 -8.94
CA SER A 102 13.38 -9.02 -8.09
C SER A 102 13.43 -7.50 -7.95
N THR A 103 13.62 -7.03 -6.72
CA THR A 103 13.81 -5.60 -6.44
C THR A 103 15.29 -5.28 -6.27
N GLY A 104 15.68 -4.05 -6.53
CA GLY A 104 17.06 -3.55 -6.47
C GLY A 104 17.55 -3.24 -5.05
N GLY A 105 17.09 -3.96 -4.03
CA GLY A 105 17.58 -3.78 -2.67
C GLY A 105 16.56 -4.07 -1.56
N CYS A 106 15.30 -4.32 -1.92
CA CYS A 106 14.27 -4.71 -0.95
C CYS A 106 14.03 -6.23 -0.90
N GLY A 107 14.65 -7.03 -1.78
CA GLY A 107 14.48 -8.49 -1.86
C GLY A 107 13.67 -8.94 -3.08
N THR A 108 12.92 -10.04 -2.96
CA THR A 108 12.04 -10.55 -4.02
C THR A 108 10.58 -10.32 -3.65
N ALA A 109 9.84 -9.63 -4.51
CA ALA A 109 8.41 -9.48 -4.38
C ALA A 109 7.65 -10.59 -5.11
N ASN A 110 6.46 -10.91 -4.61
CA ASN A 110 5.55 -11.87 -5.22
C ASN A 110 4.15 -11.25 -5.36
N SER A 111 3.26 -11.92 -6.09
CA SER A 111 1.89 -11.45 -6.35
C SER A 111 1.00 -11.34 -5.12
N SER A 112 1.47 -11.82 -3.97
CA SER A 112 0.78 -11.67 -2.68
C SER A 112 1.18 -10.39 -1.93
N ALA A 113 2.10 -9.57 -2.47
CA ALA A 113 2.63 -8.39 -1.77
C ALA A 113 1.84 -7.09 -2.04
N GLY A 114 0.95 -7.07 -3.04
CA GLY A 114 0.30 -5.84 -3.51
C GLY A 114 1.29 -4.87 -4.19
N PRO A 115 0.84 -3.68 -4.61
CA PRO A 115 1.72 -2.59 -5.01
C PRO A 115 2.60 -2.15 -3.82
N PHE A 116 3.83 -1.72 -4.10
CA PHE A 116 4.73 -1.19 -3.08
C PHE A 116 5.84 -0.31 -3.68
N TYR A 117 6.32 0.64 -2.90
CA TYR A 117 7.53 1.41 -3.17
C TYR A 117 8.79 0.76 -2.54
N CYS A 118 9.91 0.69 -3.26
CA CYS A 118 11.18 0.21 -2.71
C CYS A 118 12.17 1.38 -2.52
N PRO A 119 12.49 1.78 -1.27
CA PRO A 119 13.37 2.92 -1.03
C PRO A 119 14.83 2.68 -1.45
N ALA A 120 15.24 1.42 -1.59
CA ALA A 120 16.60 1.05 -1.96
C ALA A 120 16.92 1.29 -3.45
N ASP A 121 15.93 1.12 -4.32
CA ASP A 121 16.08 1.33 -5.77
C ASP A 121 15.18 2.45 -6.32
N GLN A 122 14.35 3.05 -5.46
CA GLN A 122 13.42 4.14 -5.74
C GLN A 122 12.38 3.81 -6.82
N ASN A 123 12.01 2.54 -6.94
CA ASN A 123 11.01 2.09 -7.89
C ASN A 123 9.67 1.79 -7.20
N ILE A 124 8.58 1.98 -7.93
CA ILE A 124 7.24 1.51 -7.57
C ILE A 124 6.98 0.20 -8.31
N TYR A 125 6.59 -0.83 -7.59
CA TYR A 125 6.29 -2.15 -8.13
C TYR A 125 4.80 -2.41 -8.06
N ILE A 126 4.20 -2.83 -9.18
CA ILE A 126 2.76 -3.04 -9.27
C ILE A 126 2.50 -4.43 -9.84
N ASP A 127 1.85 -5.28 -9.04
CA ASP A 127 1.31 -6.54 -9.53
C ASP A 127 -0.06 -6.32 -10.19
N LEU A 128 -0.13 -6.49 -11.51
CA LEU A 128 -1.39 -6.36 -12.25
C LEU A 128 -2.45 -7.38 -11.79
N SER A 129 -2.06 -8.49 -11.16
CA SER A 129 -3.01 -9.46 -10.60
C SER A 129 -3.68 -8.99 -9.30
N PHE A 130 -3.13 -7.98 -8.63
CA PHE A 130 -3.70 -7.38 -7.42
C PHE A 130 -5.04 -6.69 -7.69
N TYR A 131 -5.24 -6.19 -8.90
CA TYR A 131 -6.46 -5.52 -9.33
C TYR A 131 -7.69 -6.42 -9.23
N ASP A 132 -7.54 -7.70 -9.59
CA ASP A 132 -8.58 -8.70 -9.39
C ASP A 132 -8.91 -8.93 -7.91
N THR A 133 -7.90 -8.79 -7.04
CA THR A 133 -8.04 -8.95 -5.59
C THR A 133 -8.82 -7.78 -4.99
N LEU A 134 -8.49 -6.52 -5.32
CA LEU A 134 -9.23 -5.33 -4.87
C LEU A 134 -10.71 -5.41 -5.26
N ARG A 135 -10.99 -5.63 -6.55
CA ARG A 135 -12.35 -5.68 -7.09
C ARG A 135 -13.19 -6.79 -6.49
N ARG A 136 -12.68 -8.02 -6.45
CA ARG A 136 -13.49 -9.20 -6.08
C ARG A 136 -13.57 -9.43 -4.58
N ARG A 137 -12.56 -9.01 -3.81
CA ARG A 137 -12.37 -9.49 -2.43
C ARG A 137 -12.52 -8.41 -1.38
N PHE A 138 -12.11 -7.17 -1.68
CA PHE A 138 -12.27 -6.04 -0.76
C PHE A 138 -13.56 -5.27 -0.98
N GLY A 139 -14.32 -5.59 -2.04
CA GLY A 139 -15.59 -4.90 -2.32
C GLY A 139 -15.39 -3.41 -2.59
N ALA A 140 -14.21 -3.03 -3.07
CA ALA A 140 -13.90 -1.73 -3.65
C ALA A 140 -13.83 -1.90 -5.19
N PRO A 141 -14.96 -2.15 -5.87
CA PRO A 141 -15.02 -2.02 -7.31
C PRO A 141 -14.85 -0.53 -7.64
N GLY A 142 -13.96 -0.21 -8.56
CA GLY A 142 -13.59 1.17 -8.84
C GLY A 142 -12.16 1.25 -9.34
N ASP A 143 -11.95 1.97 -10.42
CA ASP A 143 -10.63 2.41 -10.87
C ASP A 143 -10.00 3.36 -9.83
N PHE A 144 -10.80 4.23 -9.19
CA PHE A 144 -10.27 5.21 -8.26
C PHE A 144 -9.68 4.61 -6.96
N ALA A 145 -10.23 3.49 -6.48
CA ALA A 145 -9.63 2.75 -5.37
C ALA A 145 -8.19 2.28 -5.68
N GLN A 146 -7.89 2.01 -6.95
CA GLN A 146 -6.56 1.63 -7.40
C GLN A 146 -5.68 2.86 -7.60
N ALA A 147 -6.25 3.94 -8.14
CA ALA A 147 -5.55 5.21 -8.27
C ALA A 147 -5.06 5.73 -6.90
N TYR A 148 -5.90 5.60 -5.87
CA TYR A 148 -5.52 5.89 -4.49
C TYR A 148 -4.30 5.09 -4.02
N VAL A 149 -4.24 3.78 -4.27
CA VAL A 149 -3.08 2.95 -3.88
C VAL A 149 -1.83 3.39 -4.63
N LEU A 150 -1.92 3.69 -5.93
CA LEU A 150 -0.79 4.20 -6.70
C LEU A 150 -0.29 5.56 -6.16
N ALA A 151 -1.20 6.50 -5.91
CA ALA A 151 -0.88 7.79 -5.34
C ALA A 151 -0.26 7.66 -3.93
N HIS A 152 -0.67 6.66 -3.15
CA HIS A 152 -0.06 6.33 -1.86
C HIS A 152 1.39 5.86 -2.03
N GLU A 153 1.68 4.96 -2.97
CA GLU A 153 3.06 4.53 -3.24
C GLU A 153 3.94 5.67 -3.76
N VAL A 154 3.39 6.58 -4.56
CA VAL A 154 4.08 7.83 -4.95
C VAL A 154 4.31 8.72 -3.72
N GLY A 155 3.40 8.73 -2.76
CA GLY A 155 3.59 9.38 -1.45
C GLY A 155 4.83 8.88 -0.73
N HIS A 156 5.12 7.58 -0.73
CA HIS A 156 6.37 7.04 -0.20
C HIS A 156 7.60 7.49 -0.99
N HIS A 157 7.47 7.63 -2.31
CA HIS A 157 8.55 8.20 -3.11
C HIS A 157 8.83 9.66 -2.73
N VAL A 158 7.80 10.48 -2.51
CA VAL A 158 7.95 11.85 -2.00
C VAL A 158 8.62 11.87 -0.64
N GLN A 159 8.28 10.95 0.26
CA GLN A 159 8.95 10.81 1.56
C GLN A 159 10.42 10.42 1.44
N GLN A 160 10.78 9.63 0.41
CA GLN A 160 12.18 9.34 0.11
C GLN A 160 12.93 10.60 -0.31
N LEU A 161 12.36 11.40 -1.23
CA LEU A 161 13.01 12.61 -1.75
C LEU A 161 13.09 13.73 -0.71
N THR A 162 12.11 13.81 0.19
CA THR A 162 12.03 14.84 1.25
C THR A 162 12.78 14.47 2.54
N GLY A 163 13.31 13.24 2.62
CA GLY A 163 14.17 12.79 3.73
C GLY A 163 13.46 12.07 4.87
N VAL A 164 12.13 11.96 4.84
CA VAL A 164 11.33 11.28 5.88
C VAL A 164 11.69 9.79 5.98
N LEU A 165 11.70 9.06 4.86
CA LEU A 165 12.07 7.63 4.88
C LEU A 165 13.54 7.41 5.27
N PRO A 166 14.52 8.17 4.73
CA PRO A 166 15.90 8.12 5.20
C PRO A 166 16.05 8.33 6.71
N GLU A 167 15.37 9.33 7.27
CA GLU A 167 15.44 9.64 8.70
C GLU A 167 14.87 8.49 9.54
N PHE A 168 13.69 7.98 9.19
CA PHE A 168 13.10 6.84 9.88
C PHE A 168 14.02 5.61 9.85
N ASN A 169 14.55 5.26 8.67
CA ASN A 169 15.44 4.13 8.49
C ASN A 169 16.73 4.26 9.33
N ALA A 170 17.28 5.47 9.45
CA ALA A 170 18.45 5.75 10.28
C ALA A 170 18.15 5.68 11.79
N ALA A 171 16.96 6.15 12.21
CA ALA A 171 16.54 6.14 13.61
C ALA A 171 16.21 4.73 14.11
N ARG A 172 15.74 3.85 13.22
CA ARG A 172 15.13 2.57 13.55
C ARG A 172 15.92 1.68 14.50
N ALA A 173 17.24 1.57 14.32
CA ALA A 173 18.10 0.73 15.16
C ALA A 173 18.13 1.16 16.64
N ARG A 174 17.65 2.37 16.94
CA ARG A 174 17.64 2.97 18.29
C ARG A 174 16.24 2.99 18.92
N LEU A 175 15.21 2.59 18.17
CA LEU A 175 13.82 2.60 18.59
C LEU A 175 13.40 1.22 19.11
N THR A 176 12.58 1.20 20.15
CA THR A 176 11.85 0.00 20.55
C THR A 176 10.86 -0.43 19.47
N GLN A 177 10.39 -1.67 19.49
CA GLN A 177 9.42 -2.15 18.51
C GLN A 177 8.13 -1.31 18.50
N GLU A 178 7.65 -0.87 19.67
CA GLU A 178 6.45 -0.04 19.78
C GLU A 178 6.67 1.36 19.16
N GLU A 179 7.85 1.94 19.34
CA GLU A 179 8.22 3.20 18.69
C GLU A 179 8.38 3.05 17.17
N GLN A 180 8.99 1.96 16.70
CA GLN A 180 9.08 1.65 15.28
C GLN A 180 7.70 1.52 14.64
N ASN A 181 6.79 0.82 15.31
CA ASN A 181 5.40 0.68 14.90
C ASN A 181 4.71 2.05 14.81
N LEU A 182 4.87 2.90 15.82
CA LEU A 182 4.28 4.24 15.82
C LEU A 182 4.84 5.12 14.69
N TRP A 183 6.15 5.07 14.43
CA TRP A 183 6.77 5.81 13.33
C TRP A 183 6.31 5.28 11.97
N SER A 184 6.17 3.95 11.82
CA SER A 184 5.58 3.33 10.65
C SER A 184 4.18 3.88 10.40
N VAL A 185 3.31 3.92 11.43
CA VAL A 185 1.97 4.52 11.29
C VAL A 185 2.06 5.99 10.84
N LYS A 186 3.01 6.78 11.36
CA LYS A 186 3.18 8.18 10.93
C LYS A 186 3.58 8.30 9.45
N VAL A 187 4.49 7.44 8.97
CA VAL A 187 4.89 7.38 7.56
C VAL A 187 3.67 7.07 6.68
N GLU A 188 2.91 6.05 7.03
CA GLU A 188 1.75 5.57 6.26
C GLU A 188 0.64 6.63 6.17
N LEU A 189 0.33 7.27 7.30
CA LEU A 189 -0.68 8.32 7.35
C LEU A 189 -0.27 9.58 6.55
N GLN A 190 1.03 9.86 6.45
CA GLN A 190 1.52 10.97 5.63
C GLN A 190 1.39 10.63 4.14
N ALA A 191 1.69 9.39 3.75
CA ALA A 191 1.45 8.91 2.38
C ALA A 191 -0.06 8.96 2.03
N ASP A 192 -0.95 8.62 2.96
CA ASP A 192 -2.40 8.81 2.78
C ASP A 192 -2.78 10.27 2.56
N CYS A 193 -2.19 11.19 3.31
CA CYS A 193 -2.41 12.63 3.13
C CYS A 193 -1.91 13.11 1.77
N TYR A 194 -0.77 12.63 1.30
CA TYR A 194 -0.24 12.91 -0.03
C TYR A 194 -1.16 12.38 -1.14
N ALA A 195 -1.69 11.15 -1.00
CA ALA A 195 -2.70 10.62 -1.90
C ALA A 195 -3.98 11.48 -1.91
N GLY A 196 -4.37 12.04 -0.76
CA GLY A 196 -5.47 12.99 -0.67
C GLY A 196 -5.21 14.28 -1.46
N ILE A 197 -4.01 14.85 -1.39
CA ILE A 197 -3.62 16.04 -2.17
C ILE A 197 -3.72 15.73 -3.68
N TRP A 198 -3.23 14.56 -4.10
CA TRP A 198 -3.39 14.11 -5.49
C TRP A 198 -4.86 13.99 -5.90
N ALA A 199 -5.71 13.39 -5.06
CA ALA A 199 -7.14 13.30 -5.37
C ALA A 199 -7.78 14.70 -5.51
N ALA A 200 -7.34 15.70 -4.75
CA ALA A 200 -7.83 17.08 -4.90
C ALA A 200 -7.38 17.71 -6.23
N TYR A 201 -6.14 17.46 -6.64
CA TYR A 201 -5.60 17.88 -7.93
C TYR A 201 -6.37 17.23 -9.09
N ALA A 202 -6.57 15.91 -9.06
CA ALA A 202 -7.37 15.19 -10.05
C ALA A 202 -8.82 15.73 -10.15
N GLY A 203 -9.39 16.14 -9.01
CA GLY A 203 -10.70 16.81 -8.98
C GLY A 203 -10.72 18.17 -9.66
N GLN A 204 -9.64 18.95 -9.56
CA GLN A 204 -9.50 20.25 -10.22
C GLN A 204 -9.33 20.11 -11.73
N GLU A 205 -8.63 19.07 -12.16
CA GLU A 205 -8.47 18.71 -13.57
C GLU A 205 -9.71 18.01 -14.17
N ASN A 206 -10.80 17.91 -13.39
CA ASN A 206 -12.06 17.28 -13.79
C ASN A 206 -11.89 15.82 -14.24
N LEU A 207 -10.99 15.10 -13.55
CA LEU A 207 -10.64 13.70 -13.76
C LEU A 207 -11.41 12.76 -12.82
N LEU A 208 -12.13 13.32 -11.83
CA LEU A 208 -12.94 12.55 -10.88
C LEU A 208 -14.37 12.35 -11.39
N GLU A 209 -14.85 11.12 -11.31
CA GLU A 209 -16.27 10.79 -11.43
C GLU A 209 -16.99 10.88 -10.07
N LYS A 210 -18.32 10.86 -10.14
CA LYS A 210 -19.16 10.90 -8.94
C LYS A 210 -19.08 9.55 -8.21
N GLY A 211 -18.43 9.52 -7.06
CA GLY A 211 -18.29 8.32 -6.23
C GLY A 211 -16.83 7.95 -5.97
N ASP A 212 -15.90 8.49 -6.75
CA ASP A 212 -14.47 8.18 -6.70
C ASP A 212 -13.86 8.44 -5.32
N ILE A 213 -14.18 9.59 -4.73
CA ILE A 213 -13.69 9.93 -3.39
C ILE A 213 -14.24 8.95 -2.35
N GLU A 214 -15.52 8.57 -2.45
CA GLU A 214 -16.10 7.54 -1.59
C GLU A 214 -15.44 6.16 -1.80
N GLU A 215 -15.05 5.82 -3.03
CA GLU A 215 -14.29 4.60 -3.34
C GLU A 215 -12.90 4.60 -2.68
N ALA A 216 -12.16 5.72 -2.77
CA ALA A 216 -10.87 5.87 -2.08
C ALA A 216 -11.02 5.78 -0.56
N LEU A 217 -12.04 6.43 0.02
CA LEU A 217 -12.30 6.35 1.46
C LEU A 217 -12.68 4.93 1.89
N ASN A 218 -13.44 4.20 1.07
CA ASN A 218 -13.78 2.80 1.32
C ASN A 218 -12.54 1.89 1.22
N ALA A 219 -11.67 2.12 0.25
CA ALA A 219 -10.39 1.42 0.14
C ALA A 219 -9.52 1.69 1.37
N ALA A 220 -9.33 2.95 1.75
CA ALA A 220 -8.57 3.33 2.95
C ALA A 220 -9.14 2.70 4.23
N ASN A 221 -10.46 2.55 4.32
CA ASN A 221 -11.14 1.84 5.41
C ASN A 221 -10.80 0.36 5.46
N ALA A 222 -10.83 -0.29 4.29
CA ALA A 222 -10.74 -1.74 4.18
C ALA A 222 -9.35 -2.26 4.58
N ILE A 223 -8.34 -1.40 4.47
CA ILE A 223 -6.93 -1.77 4.61
C ILE A 223 -6.29 -1.26 5.92
N GLY A 224 -7.08 -0.64 6.81
CA GLY A 224 -6.60 -0.27 8.14
C GLY A 224 -6.34 -1.48 9.03
N ASP A 225 -5.31 -1.40 9.89
CA ASP A 225 -4.83 -2.52 10.71
C ASP A 225 -5.94 -3.11 11.60
N ASP A 226 -6.83 -2.25 12.13
CA ASP A 226 -7.90 -2.68 12.99
C ASP A 226 -8.97 -3.49 12.24
N THR A 227 -9.27 -3.14 10.99
CA THR A 227 -10.19 -3.87 10.12
C THR A 227 -9.57 -5.21 9.74
N LEU A 228 -8.32 -5.20 9.28
CA LEU A 228 -7.63 -6.42 8.83
C LEU A 228 -7.43 -7.42 9.98
N GLN A 229 -7.01 -6.95 11.16
CA GLN A 229 -6.86 -7.82 12.32
C GLN A 229 -8.21 -8.36 12.80
N LYS A 230 -9.27 -7.54 12.90
CA LYS A 230 -10.61 -8.04 13.26
C LYS A 230 -11.10 -9.11 12.28
N GLN A 231 -10.86 -8.95 10.98
CA GLN A 231 -11.20 -9.95 9.98
C GLN A 231 -10.38 -11.24 10.11
N ALA A 232 -9.09 -11.13 10.45
CA ALA A 232 -8.18 -12.28 10.54
C ALA A 232 -8.33 -13.08 11.84
N GLN A 233 -8.45 -12.40 12.99
CA GLN A 233 -8.40 -13.03 14.33
C GLN A 233 -9.56 -12.62 15.26
N GLY A 234 -10.47 -11.75 14.82
CA GLY A 234 -11.66 -11.35 15.59
C GLY A 234 -11.47 -10.17 16.55
N TYR A 235 -10.24 -9.71 16.77
CA TYR A 235 -9.92 -8.54 17.59
C TYR A 235 -8.68 -7.82 17.07
N ALA A 236 -8.50 -6.56 17.49
CA ALA A 236 -7.36 -5.74 17.10
C ALA A 236 -6.43 -5.46 18.30
N VAL A 237 -5.13 -5.40 18.05
CA VAL A 237 -4.08 -5.15 19.04
C VAL A 237 -3.35 -3.85 18.67
N PRO A 238 -3.72 -2.70 19.25
CA PRO A 238 -3.21 -1.40 18.80
C PRO A 238 -1.69 -1.23 18.80
N LYS A 239 -0.99 -1.88 19.75
CA LYS A 239 0.48 -1.80 19.85
C LYS A 239 1.22 -2.47 18.69
N THR A 240 0.54 -3.31 17.90
CA THR A 240 1.13 -4.01 16.75
C THR A 240 0.77 -3.37 15.42
N PHE A 241 0.09 -2.22 15.43
CA PHE A 241 -0.27 -1.51 14.21
C PHE A 241 0.98 -0.87 13.58
N SER A 242 1.11 -0.99 12.27
CA SER A 242 2.19 -0.41 11.47
C SER A 242 1.66 0.48 10.33
N HIS A 243 0.36 0.39 10.02
CA HIS A 243 -0.33 1.10 8.93
C HIS A 243 -1.34 2.13 9.45
N GLY A 244 -1.75 1.99 10.70
CA GLY A 244 -2.74 2.85 11.34
C GLY A 244 -4.13 2.26 11.28
N THR A 245 -5.06 2.88 12.02
CA THR A 245 -6.46 2.46 12.00
C THR A 245 -7.14 2.92 10.73
N SER A 246 -8.22 2.22 10.38
CA SER A 246 -9.10 2.59 9.27
C SER A 246 -9.59 4.04 9.38
N GLU A 247 -9.85 4.52 10.61
CA GLU A 247 -10.26 5.89 10.89
C GLU A 247 -9.12 6.90 10.66
N GLN A 248 -7.90 6.57 11.11
CA GLN A 248 -6.74 7.44 10.92
C GLN A 248 -6.41 7.62 9.43
N ARG A 249 -6.37 6.51 8.69
CA ARG A 249 -6.05 6.52 7.25
C ARG A 249 -7.04 7.40 6.47
N LYS A 250 -8.35 7.22 6.70
CA LYS A 250 -9.39 8.11 6.15
C LYS A 250 -9.17 9.57 6.50
N ARG A 251 -8.98 9.86 7.79
CA ARG A 251 -8.84 11.24 8.28
C ARG A 251 -7.67 11.95 7.61
N TRP A 252 -6.53 11.28 7.43
CA TRP A 252 -5.36 11.89 6.81
C TRP A 252 -5.52 12.04 5.29
N PHE A 253 -6.14 11.07 4.61
CA PHE A 253 -6.56 11.24 3.22
C PHE A 253 -7.51 12.45 3.04
N GLU A 254 -8.58 12.55 3.84
CA GLU A 254 -9.52 13.67 3.81
C GLU A 254 -8.84 15.01 4.10
N ARG A 255 -7.84 15.03 5.00
CA ARG A 255 -7.06 16.23 5.29
C ARG A 255 -6.26 16.68 4.08
N GLY A 256 -5.58 15.78 3.40
CA GLY A 256 -4.86 16.08 2.16
C GLY A 256 -5.81 16.60 1.09
N PHE A 257 -6.93 15.90 0.89
CA PHE A 257 -7.96 16.24 -0.09
C PHE A 257 -8.58 17.63 0.14
N SER A 258 -8.99 17.91 1.38
CA SER A 258 -9.68 19.17 1.71
C SER A 258 -8.75 20.39 1.75
N THR A 259 -7.45 20.21 2.00
CA THR A 259 -6.51 21.32 2.17
C THR A 259 -5.61 21.57 0.98
N SER A 260 -5.36 20.54 0.16
CA SER A 260 -4.40 20.57 -0.95
C SER A 260 -3.03 21.14 -0.55
N ASN A 261 -2.62 20.92 0.71
CA ASN A 261 -1.45 21.57 1.30
C ASN A 261 -0.54 20.56 1.99
N VAL A 262 0.67 20.39 1.46
CA VAL A 262 1.69 19.46 1.97
C VAL A 262 2.06 19.75 3.42
N GLY A 263 2.08 21.02 3.85
CA GLY A 263 2.36 21.41 5.22
C GLY A 263 1.27 20.97 6.22
N GLN A 264 0.10 20.56 5.74
CA GLN A 264 -0.94 19.95 6.58
C GLN A 264 -0.77 18.43 6.73
N CYS A 265 0.20 17.81 6.05
CA CYS A 265 0.50 16.37 6.09
C CYS A 265 1.63 16.01 7.07
N ASP A 266 1.97 16.88 8.03
CA ASP A 266 2.96 16.59 9.06
C ASP A 266 2.38 15.69 10.16
N THR A 267 2.48 14.38 9.95
CA THR A 267 2.07 13.35 10.91
C THR A 267 3.07 13.20 12.07
N PHE A 268 4.29 13.70 11.93
CA PHE A 268 5.34 13.57 12.94
C PHE A 268 5.13 14.57 14.08
N SER A 269 4.63 15.77 13.78
CA SER A 269 4.39 16.85 14.75
C SER A 269 3.07 16.75 15.54
N VAL A 270 2.16 15.83 15.21
CA VAL A 270 0.90 15.69 15.96
C VAL A 270 1.07 14.87 17.25
N ALA A 271 0.45 15.36 18.34
CA ALA A 271 0.44 14.69 19.64
C ALA A 271 -0.50 13.47 19.68
N ARG A 272 -1.51 13.42 18.79
CA ARG A 272 -2.43 12.29 18.57
C ARG A 272 -2.74 12.20 17.09
N LEU A 273 -2.72 10.98 16.56
CA LEU A 273 -2.97 10.61 15.16
C LEU A 273 -4.46 10.45 14.88
#